data_AF-A0A942GPM6-F1
#
_entry.id   AF-A0A942GPM6-F1
#
_cell.length_a   1.000
_cell.length_b   1.000
_cell.length_c   1.000
_cell.angle_alpha   90.00
_cell.angle_beta   90.00
_cell.angle_gamma   90.00
#
_symmetry.space_group_name_H-M   'P 1'
#
loop_
_entity.id
_entity.type
_entity.pdbx_description
1 polymer ?
#
loop_
_entity_poly.entity_id
_entity_poly.type
_entity_poly.pdbx_seq_one_letter_code
_entity_poly.pdbx_strand_id
1 'polypeptide(L)'
;TMATKDDLQAVKDTMATKDDLQAVKDTMATKDDLQAVKDTMATKDDLQAVKDTMATKDDLQAVSAGLSALSLTVESMDQRLLRVEQNQVRMENELTPKIRALFDAREVQTDINMRILSTLSRVENKVDKMQMETIYLRDK
;
A
#
# COMPACT_ATOMS: atom_id res chain seq x y z
N THR A 1 -34.88 13.08 -93.16
CA THR A 1 -35.97 13.62 -92.32
C THR A 1 -35.38 14.77 -91.53
N MET A 2 -35.86 16.00 -91.76
CA MET A 2 -35.33 17.19 -91.07
C MET A 2 -35.92 17.24 -89.67
N ALA A 3 -35.10 17.53 -88.66
CA ALA A 3 -35.59 17.84 -87.32
C ALA A 3 -36.59 18.98 -87.39
N THR A 4 -37.76 18.78 -86.78
CA THR A 4 -38.84 19.76 -86.73
C THR A 4 -38.58 20.78 -85.62
N LYS A 5 -39.26 21.92 -85.67
CA LYS A 5 -39.18 22.97 -84.64
C LYS A 5 -39.52 22.43 -83.23
N ASP A 6 -40.37 21.41 -83.18
CA ASP A 6 -40.80 20.73 -81.95
C ASP A 6 -39.65 19.91 -81.34
N ASP A 7 -38.84 19.25 -82.17
CA ASP A 7 -37.64 18.52 -81.72
C ASP A 7 -36.62 19.47 -81.06
N LEU A 8 -36.48 20.69 -81.60
CA LEU A 8 -35.57 21.71 -81.06
C LEU A 8 -36.07 22.30 -79.73
N GLN A 9 -37.39 22.43 -79.57
CA GLN A 9 -38.01 22.91 -78.33
C GLN A 9 -37.91 21.85 -77.22
N ALA A 10 -38.15 20.58 -77.54
CA ALA A 10 -38.01 19.47 -76.59
C ALA A 10 -36.57 19.33 -76.05
N VAL A 11 -35.55 19.59 -76.89
CA VAL A 11 -34.15 19.65 -76.44
C VAL A 11 -33.91 20.82 -75.49
N LYS A 12 -34.51 21.99 -75.76
CA LYS A 12 -34.42 23.17 -74.90
C LYS A 12 -35.05 22.96 -73.53
N ASP A 13 -36.15 22.22 -73.47
CA ASP A 13 -36.88 21.96 -72.22
C ASP A 13 -36.20 20.87 -71.37
N THR A 14 -35.36 20.03 -71.97
CA THR A 14 -34.64 18.94 -71.27
C THR A 14 -33.18 19.25 -70.97
N MET A 15 -32.57 20.22 -71.64
CA MET A 15 -31.19 20.62 -71.36
C MET A 15 -31.08 21.42 -70.06
N ALA A 16 -30.06 21.10 -69.26
CA ALA A 16 -29.72 21.91 -68.10
C ALA A 16 -29.39 23.35 -68.54
N THR A 17 -29.93 24.32 -67.80
CA THR A 17 -29.68 25.74 -67.98
C THR A 17 -28.40 26.18 -67.26
N LYS A 18 -27.96 27.41 -67.51
CA LYS A 18 -26.86 28.03 -66.74
C LYS A 18 -27.22 28.18 -65.26
N ASP A 19 -28.49 28.46 -64.96
CA ASP A 19 -28.96 28.64 -63.60
C ASP A 19 -28.94 27.29 -62.85
N ASP A 20 -29.28 26.19 -63.53
CA ASP A 20 -29.14 24.83 -62.97
C ASP A 20 -27.67 24.52 -62.63
N LEU A 21 -26.74 24.84 -63.53
CA LEU A 21 -25.30 24.65 -63.31
C LEU A 21 -24.75 25.54 -62.19
N GLN A 22 -25.28 26.76 -62.03
CA GLN A 22 -24.86 27.67 -60.97
C GLN A 22 -25.39 27.21 -59.60
N ALA A 23 -26.66 26.80 -59.51
CA ALA A 23 -27.24 26.25 -58.29
C ALA A 23 -26.49 24.99 -57.82
N VAL A 24 -26.04 24.15 -58.76
CA VAL A 24 -25.20 22.99 -58.48
C VAL A 24 -23.81 23.42 -57.94
N LYS A 25 -23.20 24.47 -58.49
CA LYS A 25 -21.93 25.01 -57.99
C LYS A 25 -22.05 25.59 -56.57
N ASP A 26 -23.15 26.28 -56.29
CA ASP A 26 -23.37 26.95 -54.99
C ASP A 26 -23.70 25.94 -53.87
N THR A 27 -24.16 24.74 -54.21
CA THR A 27 -24.52 23.68 -53.24
C THR A 27 -23.44 22.62 -53.04
N MET A 28 -22.53 22.45 -54.01
CA MET A 28 -21.42 21.51 -53.86
C MET A 28 -20.30 22.07 -52.99
N ALA A 29 -19.78 21.22 -52.09
CA ALA A 29 -18.56 21.53 -51.35
C ALA A 29 -17.41 21.80 -52.32
N THR A 30 -16.67 22.87 -52.05
CA THR A 30 -15.47 23.24 -52.79
C THR A 30 -14.27 22.42 -52.34
N LYS A 31 -13.17 22.51 -53.09
CA LYS A 31 -11.89 21.92 -52.67
C LYS A 31 -11.38 22.51 -51.36
N ASP A 32 -11.61 23.81 -51.15
CA ASP A 32 -11.19 24.51 -49.94
C ASP A 32 -12.01 24.03 -48.73
N ASP A 33 -13.31 23.77 -48.91
CA ASP A 33 -14.16 23.17 -47.87
C ASP A 33 -13.64 21.77 -47.48
N LEU A 34 -13.31 20.94 -48.47
CA LEU A 34 -12.77 19.60 -48.22
C LEU A 34 -11.38 19.63 -47.57
N GLN A 35 -10.55 20.61 -47.93
CA GLN A 35 -9.23 20.79 -47.32
C GLN A 35 -9.35 21.26 -45.87
N ALA A 36 -10.24 22.21 -45.57
CA ALA A 36 -10.50 22.67 -44.20
C ALA A 36 -11.01 21.54 -43.30
N VAL A 37 -11.87 20.65 -43.83
CA VAL A 37 -12.31 19.44 -43.10
C VAL A 37 -11.10 18.52 -42.84
N LYS A 38 -10.25 18.30 -43.84
CA LYS A 38 -9.07 17.44 -43.71
C LYS A 38 -8.05 17.98 -42.69
N ASP A 39 -7.89 19.29 -42.60
CA ASP A 39 -6.95 19.95 -41.69
C ASP A 39 -7.45 19.96 -40.23
N THR A 40 -8.77 19.82 -40.01
CA THR A 40 -9.38 19.87 -38.67
C THR A 40 -9.76 18.51 -38.11
N MET A 41 -9.95 17.50 -38.96
CA MET A 41 -10.26 16.14 -38.52
C MET A 41 -9.02 15.43 -37.99
N ALA A 42 -9.17 14.71 -36.88
CA ALA A 42 -8.14 13.79 -36.42
C ALA A 42 -7.89 12.71 -37.48
N THR A 43 -6.63 12.45 -37.76
CA THR A 43 -6.19 11.38 -38.65
C THR A 43 -6.21 10.03 -37.93
N LYS A 44 -6.05 8.94 -38.68
CA LYS A 44 -5.87 7.61 -38.09
C LYS A 44 -4.62 7.53 -37.22
N ASP A 45 -3.56 8.24 -37.62
CA ASP A 45 -2.29 8.26 -36.89
C ASP A 45 -2.45 9.01 -35.57
N ASP A 46 -3.20 10.12 -35.54
CA ASP A 46 -3.53 10.84 -34.31
C ASP A 46 -4.30 9.95 -33.32
N LEU A 47 -5.30 9.22 -33.81
CA LEU A 47 -6.09 8.30 -32.98
C LEU A 47 -5.27 7.11 -32.48
N GLN A 48 -4.31 6.64 -33.27
CA GLN A 48 -3.40 5.56 -32.85
C GLN A 48 -2.43 6.06 -31.78
N ALA A 49 -1.85 7.26 -31.94
CA ALA A 49 -0.99 7.86 -30.93
C ALA A 49 -1.71 8.07 -29.59
N VAL A 50 -2.99 8.46 -29.62
CA VAL A 50 -3.81 8.54 -28.40
C VAL A 50 -3.99 7.16 -27.77
N LYS A 51 -4.31 6.13 -28.54
CA LYS A 51 -4.46 4.75 -28.03
C LYS A 51 -3.17 4.20 -27.42
N ASP A 52 -2.04 4.50 -28.01
CA ASP A 52 -0.74 3.99 -27.57
C ASP A 52 -0.27 4.68 -26.27
N THR A 53 -0.77 5.88 -25.97
CA THR A 53 -0.34 6.68 -24.82
C THR A 53 -1.35 6.72 -23.67
N MET A 54 -2.63 6.49 -23.96
CA MET A 54 -3.67 6.51 -22.93
C MET A 54 -3.60 5.26 -22.05
N ALA A 55 -3.79 5.45 -20.75
CA ALA A 55 -4.01 4.34 -19.84
C ALA A 55 -5.25 3.56 -20.28
N THR A 56 -5.12 2.24 -20.30
CA THR A 56 -6.20 1.32 -20.64
C THR A 56 -7.04 0.99 -19.41
N LYS A 57 -8.19 0.37 -19.64
CA LYS A 57 -9.02 -0.16 -18.55
C LYS A 57 -8.29 -1.23 -17.73
N ASP A 58 -7.34 -1.95 -18.33
CA ASP A 58 -6.59 -3.00 -17.66
C ASP A 58 -5.50 -2.40 -16.75
N ASP A 59 -4.86 -1.30 -17.18
CA ASP A 59 -3.94 -0.54 -16.33
C ASP A 59 -4.63 -0.05 -15.06
N LEU A 60 -5.83 0.51 -15.20
CA LEU A 60 -6.62 0.98 -14.06
C LEU A 60 -7.07 -0.16 -13.13
N GLN A 61 -7.40 -1.34 -13.69
CA GLN A 61 -7.71 -2.53 -12.88
C GLN A 61 -6.48 -3.02 -12.11
N ALA A 62 -5.30 -3.03 -12.73
CA ALA A 62 -4.05 -3.41 -12.06
C ALA A 62 -3.75 -2.47 -10.89
N VAL A 63 -3.90 -1.15 -11.08
CA VAL A 63 -3.75 -0.16 -10.00
C VAL A 63 -4.78 -0.38 -8.88
N SER A 64 -6.04 -0.63 -9.21
CA SER A 64 -7.10 -0.89 -8.23
C SER A 64 -6.84 -2.17 -7.42
N ALA A 65 -6.37 -3.24 -8.06
CA ALA A 65 -5.97 -4.47 -7.39
C ALA A 65 -4.78 -4.24 -6.45
N GLY A 66 -3.77 -3.49 -6.90
CA GLY A 66 -2.63 -3.09 -6.08
C GLY A 66 -3.04 -2.28 -4.84
N LEU A 67 -3.96 -1.34 -5.01
CA LEU A 67 -4.49 -0.54 -3.90
C LEU A 67 -5.27 -1.41 -2.89
N SER A 68 -6.03 -2.37 -3.38
CA SER A 68 -6.77 -3.32 -2.53
C SER A 68 -5.83 -4.19 -1.70
N ALA A 69 -4.77 -4.71 -2.32
CA ALA A 69 -3.74 -5.49 -1.61
C ALA A 69 -2.99 -4.65 -0.56
N LEU A 70 -2.73 -3.37 -0.87
CA LEU A 70 -2.14 -2.44 0.08
C LEU A 70 -3.06 -2.18 1.27
N SER A 71 -4.37 -2.01 1.05
CA SER A 71 -5.35 -1.83 2.12
C SER A 71 -5.34 -3.00 3.11
N LEU A 72 -5.36 -4.24 2.61
CA LEU A 72 -5.27 -5.44 3.44
C LEU A 72 -3.96 -5.51 4.24
N THR A 73 -2.86 -5.06 3.64
CA THR A 73 -1.56 -5.02 4.31
C THR A 73 -1.56 -4.00 5.44
N VAL A 74 -2.14 -2.82 5.22
CA VAL A 74 -2.27 -1.76 6.24
C VAL A 74 -3.14 -2.22 7.40
N GLU A 75 -4.27 -2.87 7.14
CA GLU A 75 -5.14 -3.44 8.18
C GLU A 75 -4.41 -4.49 9.02
N SER A 76 -3.62 -5.36 8.39
CA SER A 76 -2.79 -6.34 9.10
C SER A 76 -1.71 -5.68 9.97
N MET A 77 -1.10 -4.60 9.49
CA MET A 77 -0.14 -3.81 10.26
C MET A 77 -0.78 -3.17 11.49
N ASP A 78 -1.98 -2.61 11.36
CA ASP A 78 -2.74 -2.04 12.46
C ASP A 78 -3.01 -3.07 13.57
N GLN A 79 -3.45 -4.28 13.18
CA GLN A 79 -3.66 -5.39 14.11
C GLN A 79 -2.37 -5.88 14.80
N ARG A 80 -1.21 -5.73 14.15
CA ARG A 80 0.09 -6.05 14.76
C ARG A 80 0.53 -4.96 15.74
N LEU A 81 0.26 -3.70 15.43
CA LEU A 81 0.56 -2.56 16.31
C LEU A 81 -0.23 -2.67 17.62
N LEU A 82 -1.54 -2.93 17.55
CA LEU A 82 -2.38 -3.15 18.74
C LEU A 82 -1.83 -4.27 19.64
N ARG A 83 -1.33 -5.36 19.05
CA ARG A 83 -0.71 -6.45 19.81
C ARG A 83 0.61 -6.04 20.46
N VAL A 84 1.42 -5.22 19.79
CA VAL A 84 2.67 -4.70 20.36
C VAL A 84 2.37 -3.77 21.53
N GLU A 85 1.42 -2.86 21.38
CA GLU A 85 0.98 -1.95 22.45
C GLU A 85 0.46 -2.73 23.65
N GLN A 86 -0.39 -3.73 23.45
CA GLN A 86 -0.88 -4.58 24.54
C GLN A 86 0.26 -5.33 25.25
N ASN A 87 1.23 -5.84 24.50
CA ASN A 87 2.40 -6.49 25.09
C ASN A 87 3.26 -5.50 25.89
N GLN A 88 3.42 -4.27 25.40
CA GLN A 88 4.15 -3.22 26.12
C GLN A 88 3.46 -2.88 27.44
N VAL A 89 2.15 -2.68 27.43
CA VAL A 89 1.36 -2.44 28.65
C VAL A 89 1.55 -3.59 29.66
N ARG A 90 1.52 -4.84 29.21
CA ARG A 90 1.76 -6.00 30.08
C ARG A 90 3.19 -6.04 30.62
N MET A 91 4.19 -5.71 29.80
CA MET A 91 5.58 -5.63 30.25
C MET A 91 5.74 -4.59 31.36
N GLU A 92 5.20 -3.39 31.15
CA GLU A 92 5.33 -2.26 32.09
C GLU A 92 4.55 -2.48 33.38
N ASN A 93 3.32 -3.01 33.29
CA ASN A 93 2.43 -3.11 34.45
C ASN A 93 2.55 -4.43 35.23
N GLU A 94 3.02 -5.51 34.59
CA GLU A 94 3.10 -6.81 35.25
C GLU A 94 4.53 -7.33 35.36
N LEU A 95 5.29 -7.34 34.26
CA LEU A 95 6.59 -8.01 34.25
C LEU A 95 7.68 -7.18 34.93
N THR A 96 7.76 -5.88 34.65
CA THR A 96 8.75 -4.99 35.27
C THR A 96 8.62 -4.97 36.81
N PRO A 97 7.43 -4.84 37.41
CA PRO A 97 7.27 -4.91 38.86
C PRO A 97 7.66 -6.28 39.43
N LYS A 98 7.29 -7.39 38.77
CA LYS A 98 7.68 -8.75 39.18
C LYS A 98 9.19 -8.92 39.18
N ILE A 99 9.87 -8.42 38.14
CA ILE A 99 11.33 -8.46 38.06
C ILE A 99 11.96 -7.67 39.19
N ARG A 100 11.47 -6.45 39.48
CA ARG A 100 11.96 -5.65 40.62
C ARG A 100 11.80 -6.38 41.95
N ALA A 101 10.62 -6.94 42.22
CA ALA A 101 10.36 -7.71 43.44
C ALA A 101 11.29 -8.93 43.59
N LEU A 102 11.66 -9.58 42.48
CA LEU A 102 12.65 -10.67 42.50
C LEU A 102 14.06 -10.17 42.86
N PHE A 103 14.46 -8.98 42.39
CA PHE A 103 15.74 -8.38 42.78
C PHE A 103 15.75 -8.01 44.27
N ASP A 104 14.68 -7.39 44.76
CA ASP A 104 14.54 -7.04 46.18
C ASP A 104 14.59 -8.29 47.07
N ALA A 105 13.86 -9.36 46.69
CA ALA A 105 13.90 -10.64 47.41
C ALA A 105 15.28 -11.29 47.41
N ARG A 106 16.03 -11.17 46.30
CA ARG A 106 17.39 -11.71 46.19
C ARG A 106 18.38 -10.95 47.08
N GLU A 107 18.23 -9.64 47.22
CA GLU A 107 19.04 -8.84 48.14
C GLU A 107 18.81 -9.28 49.59
N VAL A 108 17.55 -9.38 50.02
CA VAL A 108 17.19 -9.88 51.35
C VAL A 108 17.72 -11.30 51.60
N GLN A 109 17.63 -12.18 50.60
CA GLN A 109 18.18 -13.54 50.71
C GLN A 109 19.70 -13.53 50.92
N THR A 110 20.40 -12.59 50.31
CA THR A 110 21.86 -12.47 50.45
C THR A 110 22.24 -12.06 51.88
N ASP A 111 21.50 -11.11 52.46
CA ASP A 111 21.68 -10.71 53.86
C ASP A 111 21.38 -11.85 54.84
N ILE A 112 20.32 -12.61 54.59
CA ILE A 112 19.98 -13.80 55.38
C ILE A 112 21.11 -14.82 55.31
N ASN A 113 21.64 -15.11 54.11
CA ASN A 113 22.74 -16.05 53.93
C ASN A 113 23.99 -15.60 54.71
N MET A 114 24.34 -14.32 54.68
CA MET A 114 25.46 -13.76 55.45
C MET A 114 25.28 -13.96 56.96
N ARG A 115 24.05 -13.73 57.48
CA ARG A 115 23.73 -13.94 58.90
C ARG A 115 23.81 -15.41 59.30
N ILE A 116 23.36 -16.32 58.44
CA ILE A 116 23.47 -17.78 58.66
C ILE A 116 24.94 -18.18 58.73
N LEU A 117 25.75 -17.77 57.76
CA LEU A 117 27.18 -18.08 57.73
C LEU A 117 27.89 -17.61 59.00
N SER A 118 27.65 -16.35 59.43
CA SER A 118 28.21 -15.83 60.68
C SER A 118 27.78 -16.64 61.92
N THR A 119 26.53 -17.08 61.96
CA THR A 119 26.00 -17.88 63.07
C THR A 119 26.62 -19.28 63.08
N LEU A 120 26.76 -19.91 61.92
CA LEU A 120 27.40 -21.22 61.77
C LEU A 120 28.86 -21.16 62.23
N SER A 121 29.64 -20.16 61.80
CA SER A 121 31.02 -20.00 62.28
C SER A 121 31.11 -19.84 63.79
N ARG A 122 30.15 -19.14 64.43
CA ARG A 122 30.07 -19.05 65.89
C ARG A 122 29.74 -20.39 66.56
N VAL A 123 28.89 -21.20 65.94
CA VAL A 123 28.55 -22.53 66.45
C VAL A 123 29.73 -23.49 66.29
N GLU A 124 30.40 -23.51 65.14
CA GLU A 124 31.61 -24.29 64.88
C GLU A 124 32.67 -24.03 65.96
N ASN A 125 33.00 -22.76 66.21
CA ASN A 125 33.96 -22.38 67.26
C ASN A 125 33.56 -22.87 68.67
N LYS A 126 32.25 -22.89 68.99
CA LYS A 126 31.77 -23.41 70.28
C LYS A 126 31.89 -24.93 70.35
N VAL A 127 31.59 -25.63 69.24
CA VAL A 127 31.74 -27.08 69.14
C VAL A 127 33.20 -27.46 69.31
N ASP A 128 34.13 -26.79 68.64
CA ASP A 128 35.57 -27.03 68.77
C ASP A 128 36.03 -26.86 70.22
N LYS A 129 35.58 -25.80 70.90
CA LYS A 129 35.89 -25.58 72.32
C LYS A 129 35.37 -26.71 73.21
N MET A 130 34.12 -27.14 73.02
CA MET A 130 33.54 -28.24 73.78
C MET A 130 34.27 -29.57 73.53
N GLN A 131 34.71 -29.82 72.29
CA GLN A 131 35.51 -31.00 71.96
C GLN A 131 36.85 -30.99 72.73
N MET A 132 37.53 -29.85 72.78
CA MET A 132 38.78 -29.70 73.55
C MET A 132 38.58 -29.91 75.06
N GLU A 133 37.51 -29.33 75.63
CA GLU A 133 37.16 -29.53 77.04
C GLU A 133 36.84 -31.00 77.35
N THR A 134 36.13 -31.68 76.45
CA THR A 134 35.78 -33.11 76.59
C THR A 134 37.03 -34.00 76.57
N ILE A 135 37.99 -33.73 75.67
CA ILE A 135 39.27 -34.46 75.60
C ILE A 135 40.03 -34.29 76.92
N TYR A 136 40.18 -33.05 77.39
CA TYR A 136 40.87 -32.75 78.64
C TYR A 136 40.25 -33.44 79.87
N LEU A 137 38.91 -33.54 79.92
CA LEU A 137 38.20 -34.23 81.00
C LEU A 137 38.33 -35.75 80.93
N ARG A 138 38.47 -36.33 79.73
CA ARG A 138 38.69 -37.78 79.56
C ARG A 138 40.09 -38.22 79.99
N ASP A 139 41.08 -37.35 79.84
CA ASP A 139 42.49 -37.64 80.12
C ASP A 139 42.90 -37.37 81.58
N LYS A 140 41.95 -36.98 82.45
CA LYS A 140 42.10 -36.84 83.91
C LYS A 140 41.61 -38.08 84.65
#